data_AF-A0A7S3DPT5-F1
#
_entry.id   AF-A0A7S3DPT5-F1
#
_cell.length_a   1.000
_cell.length_b   1.000
_cell.length_c   1.000
_cell.angle_alpha   90.00
_cell.angle_beta   90.00
_cell.angle_gamma   90.00
#
_symmetry.space_group_name_H-M   'P 1'
#
loop_
_entity.id
_entity.type
_entity.pdbx_description
1 polymer ?
#
loop_
_entity_poly.entity_id
_entity_poly.type
_entity_poly.pdbx_seq_one_letter_code
_entity_poly.pdbx_strand_id
1 'polypeptide(L)'
;PRHVTIRSASCSNLSNYGMIIIAEYANQTVESMTSIDQLLEEQIDAPTLMGLRREIANKTGAGTCTSSVFFGGQGGPQQVALLRLGKQNSRKDARKVGGILADLISDLNVDQKCAVVLSNSGQQNMTGLDELLSAFWTGLYNDQRFRGTDVASSKAVHIDELHSVDFIVDQASEEVGEDVRRGRIMAEAVYLARDIVNAPHNVLNSCSMAATAMQLAKRHGRRLLCKVLD
;
A
#
# COMPACT_ATOMS: atom_id res chain seq x y z
N PRO A 1 -2.97 8.14 3.57
CA PRO A 1 -2.90 7.50 4.90
C PRO A 1 -1.87 8.13 5.81
N ARG A 2 -2.34 8.68 6.94
CA ARG A 2 -1.47 9.24 7.99
C ARG A 2 -0.63 8.15 8.68
N HIS A 3 -1.11 6.90 8.67
CA HIS A 3 -0.42 5.76 9.26
C HIS A 3 -0.50 4.53 8.36
N VAL A 4 0.65 4.06 7.88
CA VAL A 4 0.78 2.72 7.27
C VAL A 4 1.64 1.91 8.23
N THR A 5 1.12 0.79 8.71
CA THR A 5 1.85 -0.07 9.65
C THR A 5 1.98 -1.48 9.09
N ILE A 6 2.99 -2.22 9.55
CA ILE A 6 3.10 -3.67 9.28
C ILE A 6 2.85 -4.41 10.57
N ARG A 7 2.02 -5.45 10.49
CA ARG A 7 1.68 -6.34 11.61
C ARG A 7 1.94 -7.78 11.23
N SER A 8 2.32 -8.60 12.22
CA SER A 8 2.33 -10.05 12.05
C SER A 8 0.90 -10.60 12.13
N ALA A 9 0.61 -11.63 11.33
CA ALA A 9 -0.66 -12.34 11.29
C ALA A 9 -1.03 -12.92 12.67
N SER A 10 -0.04 -13.48 13.38
CA SER A 10 -0.21 -14.04 14.74
C SER A 10 -0.78 -13.06 15.77
N CYS A 11 -0.63 -11.76 15.54
CA CYS A 11 -1.06 -10.70 16.46
C CYS A 11 -2.19 -9.84 15.88
N SER A 12 -2.76 -10.23 14.75
CA SER A 12 -3.72 -9.42 14.00
C SER A 12 -5.14 -9.90 14.24
N ASN A 13 -6.03 -8.99 14.62
CA ASN A 13 -7.47 -9.24 14.63
C ASN A 13 -8.11 -8.50 13.45
N LEU A 14 -8.60 -9.27 12.47
CA LEU A 14 -9.21 -8.73 11.27
C LEU A 14 -10.57 -8.05 11.52
N SER A 15 -11.23 -8.30 12.65
CA SER A 15 -12.56 -7.73 12.97
C SER A 15 -12.56 -6.20 13.14
N ASN A 16 -11.39 -5.58 13.28
CA ASN A 16 -11.23 -4.13 13.49
C ASN A 16 -11.09 -3.32 12.19
N TYR A 17 -11.11 -3.98 11.03
CA TYR A 17 -10.92 -3.34 9.74
C TYR A 17 -12.24 -3.28 8.97
N GLY A 18 -12.57 -2.13 8.39
CA GLY A 18 -13.75 -2.02 7.52
C GLY A 18 -13.56 -2.72 6.19
N MET A 19 -12.30 -2.82 5.75
CA MET A 19 -11.93 -3.49 4.51
C MET A 19 -10.73 -4.40 4.71
N ILE A 20 -10.79 -5.59 4.09
CA ILE A 20 -9.73 -6.58 4.06
C ILE A 20 -9.41 -6.88 2.60
N ILE A 21 -8.17 -6.63 2.18
CA ILE A 21 -7.65 -7.01 0.87
C ILE A 21 -6.74 -8.21 1.05
N ILE A 22 -7.13 -9.35 0.48
CA ILE A 22 -6.33 -10.57 0.51
C ILE A 22 -5.49 -10.61 -0.76
N ALA A 23 -4.16 -10.50 -0.64
CA ALA A 23 -3.25 -10.54 -1.76
C ALA A 23 -2.57 -11.92 -1.85
N GLU A 24 -2.83 -12.66 -2.94
CA GLU A 24 -2.38 -14.05 -3.11
C GLU A 24 -1.63 -14.25 -4.45
N TYR A 25 -0.69 -15.20 -4.47
CA TYR A 25 -0.05 -15.68 -5.69
C TYR A 25 -0.95 -16.69 -6.45
N ALA A 26 -0.75 -16.84 -7.76
CA ALA A 26 -1.57 -17.72 -8.60
C ALA A 26 -1.43 -19.22 -8.27
N ASN A 27 -0.22 -19.64 -7.91
CA ASN A 27 0.15 -21.05 -7.70
C ASN A 27 0.49 -21.32 -6.24
N GLN A 28 -0.35 -20.89 -5.31
CA GLN A 28 -0.23 -21.36 -3.93
C GLN A 28 -0.73 -22.80 -3.87
N THR A 29 0.19 -23.77 -3.92
CA THR A 29 -0.14 -25.15 -3.54
C THR A 29 -0.33 -25.19 -2.03
N VAL A 30 -1.40 -25.83 -1.57
CA VAL A 30 -1.86 -25.95 -0.16
C VAL A 30 -0.92 -26.84 0.68
N GLU A 31 0.36 -26.91 0.35
CA GLU A 31 1.29 -27.86 0.98
C GLU A 31 1.66 -27.47 2.41
N SER A 32 1.30 -26.26 2.86
CA SER A 32 1.28 -25.90 4.28
C SER A 32 0.27 -24.77 4.53
N MET A 33 -0.68 -24.98 5.46
CA MET A 33 -1.50 -23.89 6.00
C MET A 33 -0.59 -22.92 6.72
N THR A 34 -0.49 -21.69 6.22
CA THR A 34 0.24 -20.62 6.90
C THR A 34 -0.60 -20.06 8.07
N SER A 35 0.03 -19.33 8.99
CA SER A 35 -0.73 -18.64 10.06
C SER A 35 -1.71 -17.61 9.48
N ILE A 36 -1.43 -17.11 8.27
CA ILE A 36 -2.34 -16.26 7.51
C ILE A 36 -3.57 -17.04 7.05
N ASP A 37 -3.40 -18.24 6.49
CA ASP A 37 -4.54 -19.04 6.03
C ASP A 37 -5.46 -19.40 7.20
N GLN A 38 -4.88 -19.74 8.36
CA GLN A 38 -5.63 -19.94 9.60
C GLN A 38 -6.40 -18.67 10.02
N LEU A 39 -5.73 -17.52 10.04
CA LEU A 39 -6.36 -16.25 10.37
C LEU A 39 -7.54 -15.92 9.43
N LEU A 40 -7.37 -16.16 8.12
CA LEU A 40 -8.40 -15.91 7.13
C LEU A 40 -9.60 -16.87 7.31
N GLU A 41 -9.36 -18.16 7.52
CA GLU A 41 -10.42 -19.15 7.74
C GLU A 41 -11.17 -18.96 9.07
N GLU A 42 -10.49 -18.46 10.10
CA GLU A 42 -11.11 -18.16 11.41
C GLU A 42 -11.97 -16.90 11.38
N GLN A 43 -11.55 -15.87 10.64
CA GLN A 43 -12.16 -14.53 10.69
C GLN A 43 -13.07 -14.21 9.50
N ILE A 44 -12.96 -14.95 8.41
CA ILE A 44 -13.76 -14.78 7.19
C ILE A 44 -14.51 -16.08 6.94
N ASP A 45 -15.79 -15.99 6.59
CA ASP A 45 -16.59 -17.18 6.31
C ASP A 45 -16.05 -17.94 5.08
N ALA A 46 -15.83 -19.25 5.26
CA ALA A 46 -15.29 -20.12 4.22
C ALA A 46 -16.03 -20.03 2.86
N PRO A 47 -17.37 -19.92 2.79
CA PRO A 47 -18.09 -19.73 1.52
C PRO A 47 -17.67 -18.47 0.77
N THR A 48 -17.54 -17.33 1.46
CA THR A 48 -17.10 -16.07 0.84
C THR A 48 -15.66 -16.20 0.33
N LEU A 49 -14.75 -16.73 1.14
CA LEU A 49 -13.35 -16.91 0.73
C LEU A 49 -13.22 -17.83 -0.50
N MET A 50 -13.95 -18.95 -0.51
CA MET A 50 -14.00 -19.85 -1.67
C MET A 50 -14.62 -19.18 -2.92
N GLY A 51 -15.65 -18.36 -2.73
CA GLY A 51 -16.28 -17.58 -3.81
C GLY A 51 -15.30 -16.64 -4.48
N LEU A 52 -14.55 -15.87 -3.70
CA LEU A 52 -13.52 -14.95 -4.20
C LEU A 52 -12.39 -15.70 -4.92
N ARG A 53 -11.89 -16.78 -4.30
CA ARG A 53 -10.85 -17.63 -4.90
C ARG A 53 -11.30 -18.22 -6.24
N ARG A 54 -12.58 -18.63 -6.35
CA ARG A 54 -13.17 -19.11 -7.60
C ARG A 54 -13.31 -18.02 -8.65
N GLU A 55 -13.74 -16.82 -8.28
CA GLU A 55 -13.84 -15.68 -9.20
C GLU A 55 -12.47 -15.33 -9.80
N ILE A 56 -11.43 -15.32 -8.97
CA ILE A 56 -10.10 -14.94 -9.43
C ILE A 56 -9.32 -16.08 -10.09
N ALA A 57 -9.74 -17.35 -9.93
CA ALA A 57 -9.08 -18.49 -10.54
C ALA A 57 -9.00 -18.38 -12.07
N ASN A 58 -10.03 -17.80 -12.68
CA ASN A 58 -10.10 -17.58 -14.12
C ASN A 58 -9.39 -16.31 -14.59
N LYS A 59 -8.95 -15.46 -13.66
CA LYS A 59 -8.28 -14.19 -13.97
C LYS A 59 -6.77 -14.35 -13.78
N THR A 60 -6.01 -14.00 -14.82
CA THR A 60 -4.55 -14.03 -14.79
C THR A 60 -3.96 -12.62 -14.69
N GLY A 61 -2.72 -12.52 -14.25
CA GLY A 61 -1.96 -11.25 -14.21
C GLY A 61 -1.88 -10.59 -12.84
N ALA A 62 -0.79 -9.86 -12.63
CA ALA A 62 -0.54 -9.08 -11.41
C ALA A 62 -1.51 -7.90 -11.30
N GLY A 63 -2.04 -7.70 -10.10
CA GLY A 63 -2.97 -6.62 -9.76
C GLY A 63 -4.41 -6.86 -10.21
N THR A 64 -4.73 -8.04 -10.74
CA THR A 64 -6.13 -8.38 -11.00
C THR A 64 -6.87 -8.56 -9.68
N CYS A 65 -8.06 -7.96 -9.57
CA CYS A 65 -8.88 -7.97 -8.35
C CYS A 65 -10.23 -8.66 -8.61
N THR A 66 -10.80 -9.28 -7.58
CA THR A 66 -12.21 -9.67 -7.55
C THR A 66 -13.10 -8.46 -7.36
N SER A 67 -14.40 -8.66 -7.54
CA SER A 67 -15.39 -7.78 -6.92
C SER A 67 -15.24 -7.85 -5.40
N SER A 68 -15.49 -6.74 -4.72
CA SER A 68 -15.54 -6.74 -3.26
C SER A 68 -16.86 -7.32 -2.76
N VAL A 69 -16.83 -8.15 -1.73
CA VAL A 69 -18.01 -8.76 -1.11
C VAL A 69 -18.14 -8.24 0.32
N PHE A 70 -19.37 -7.95 0.73
CA PHE A 70 -19.66 -7.64 2.14
C PHE A 70 -19.99 -8.92 2.90
N PHE A 71 -19.41 -9.08 4.08
CA PHE A 71 -19.74 -10.15 4.99
C PHE A 71 -19.99 -9.59 6.40
N GLY A 72 -20.84 -10.27 7.16
CA GLY A 72 -21.13 -9.91 8.55
C GLY A 72 -20.06 -10.46 9.48
N GLY A 73 -19.02 -9.67 9.74
CA GLY A 73 -17.96 -10.01 10.69
C GLY A 73 -18.39 -9.79 12.14
N GLN A 74 -17.60 -10.30 13.09
CA GLN A 74 -17.86 -10.12 14.53
C GLN A 74 -17.82 -8.63 14.97
N GLY A 75 -17.17 -7.77 14.19
CA GLY A 75 -17.07 -6.32 14.43
C GLY A 75 -18.06 -5.44 13.64
N GLY A 76 -18.96 -6.05 12.86
CA GLY A 76 -19.87 -5.33 11.95
C GLY A 76 -19.68 -5.74 10.49
N PRO A 77 -20.35 -5.05 9.55
CA PRO A 77 -20.19 -5.33 8.12
C PRO A 77 -18.77 -5.01 7.68
N GLN A 78 -18.09 -5.99 7.09
CA GLN A 78 -16.74 -5.85 6.56
C GLN A 78 -16.75 -6.14 5.06
N GLN A 79 -15.91 -5.42 4.33
CA GLN A 79 -15.73 -5.61 2.89
C GLN A 79 -14.45 -6.41 2.64
N VAL A 80 -14.54 -7.49 1.87
CA VAL A 80 -13.38 -8.30 1.48
C VAL A 80 -13.20 -8.28 -0.02
N ALA A 81 -11.95 -8.15 -0.47
CA ALA A 81 -11.57 -8.29 -1.87
C ALA A 81 -10.30 -9.14 -1.97
N LEU A 82 -10.13 -9.84 -3.09
CA LEU A 82 -8.97 -10.67 -3.34
C LEU A 82 -8.21 -10.12 -4.55
N LEU A 83 -6.90 -9.96 -4.39
CA LEU A 83 -5.97 -9.38 -5.35
C LEU A 83 -4.88 -10.39 -5.73
N ARG A 84 -4.54 -10.50 -7.01
CA ARG A 84 -3.41 -11.32 -7.47
C ARG A 84 -2.09 -10.56 -7.35
N LEU A 85 -1.11 -11.17 -6.71
CA LEU A 85 0.26 -10.66 -6.63
C LEU A 85 1.07 -10.83 -7.93
N GLY A 86 0.64 -11.72 -8.84
CA GLY A 86 1.35 -11.99 -10.09
C GLY A 86 2.38 -13.11 -9.97
N LYS A 87 3.57 -12.93 -10.58
CA LYS A 87 4.66 -13.90 -10.48
C LYS A 87 5.41 -13.69 -9.16
N GLN A 88 5.75 -14.78 -8.49
CA GLN A 88 6.66 -14.73 -7.34
C GLN A 88 8.01 -14.13 -7.77
N ASN A 89 8.62 -13.37 -6.86
CA ASN A 89 9.92 -12.71 -7.06
C ASN A 89 9.99 -11.69 -8.22
N SER A 90 8.85 -11.25 -8.75
CA SER A 90 8.79 -10.23 -9.78
C SER A 90 8.61 -8.84 -9.17
N ARG A 91 9.69 -8.07 -9.06
CA ARG A 91 9.64 -6.65 -8.62
C ARG A 91 8.69 -5.80 -9.48
N LYS A 92 8.61 -6.09 -10.79
CA LYS A 92 7.69 -5.39 -11.71
C LYS A 92 6.24 -5.63 -11.32
N ASP A 93 5.88 -6.87 -10.98
CA ASP A 93 4.53 -7.21 -10.57
C ASP A 93 4.22 -6.63 -9.19
N ALA A 94 5.18 -6.68 -8.27
CA ALA A 94 5.08 -6.02 -6.95
C ALA A 94 4.79 -4.51 -7.08
N ARG A 95 5.52 -3.80 -7.96
CA ARG A 95 5.27 -2.38 -8.25
C ARG A 95 3.86 -2.14 -8.79
N LYS A 96 3.43 -2.96 -9.77
CA LYS A 96 2.09 -2.83 -10.38
C LYS A 96 0.99 -3.05 -9.35
N VAL A 97 1.13 -4.07 -8.53
CA VAL A 97 0.24 -4.42 -7.41
C VAL A 97 0.16 -3.27 -6.41
N GLY A 98 1.29 -2.69 -6.02
CA GLY A 98 1.32 -1.55 -5.11
C GLY A 98 0.51 -0.36 -5.62
N GLY A 99 0.67 0.01 -6.90
CA GLY A 99 -0.13 1.07 -7.51
C GLY A 99 -1.64 0.77 -7.52
N ILE A 100 -2.03 -0.47 -7.86
CA ILE A 100 -3.44 -0.87 -7.86
C ILE A 100 -4.02 -0.92 -6.45
N LEU A 101 -3.25 -1.34 -5.45
CA LEU A 101 -3.65 -1.27 -4.04
C LEU A 101 -3.93 0.17 -3.62
N ALA A 102 -3.10 1.12 -4.07
CA ALA A 102 -3.30 2.53 -3.79
C ALA A 102 -4.61 3.04 -4.41
N ASP A 103 -4.86 2.70 -5.67
CA ASP A 103 -6.11 3.06 -6.36
C ASP A 103 -7.32 2.46 -5.65
N LEU A 104 -7.31 1.14 -5.38
CA LEU A 104 -8.37 0.44 -4.67
C LEU A 104 -8.65 1.11 -3.32
N ILE A 105 -7.62 1.40 -2.54
CA ILE A 105 -7.78 2.03 -1.22
C ILE A 105 -8.29 3.48 -1.36
N SER A 106 -7.85 4.21 -2.39
CA SER A 106 -8.30 5.60 -2.63
C SER A 106 -9.73 5.71 -3.15
N ASP A 107 -10.23 4.68 -3.83
CA ASP A 107 -11.57 4.63 -4.40
C ASP A 107 -12.62 4.19 -3.38
N LEU A 108 -12.20 3.78 -2.18
CA LEU A 108 -13.11 3.34 -1.14
C LEU A 108 -13.47 4.49 -0.20
N ASN A 109 -14.77 4.67 0.01
CA ASN A 109 -15.33 5.54 1.03
C ASN A 109 -15.29 4.88 2.41
N VAL A 110 -14.11 4.42 2.85
CA VAL A 110 -14.00 3.82 4.18
C VAL A 110 -13.50 4.88 5.17
N ASP A 111 -14.39 5.31 6.06
CA ASP A 111 -14.06 6.01 7.31
C ASP A 111 -13.27 5.09 8.30
N GLN A 112 -12.68 3.99 7.82
CA GLN A 112 -12.20 2.89 8.66
C GLN A 112 -10.82 2.39 8.25
N LYS A 113 -10.26 1.55 9.12
CA LYS A 113 -8.96 0.92 8.91
C LYS A 113 -9.05 -0.11 7.78
N CYS A 114 -8.02 -0.18 6.94
CA CYS A 114 -7.88 -1.21 5.91
C CYS A 114 -6.77 -2.19 6.29
N ALA A 115 -7.03 -3.49 6.14
CA ALA A 115 -6.02 -4.53 6.25
C ALA A 115 -5.64 -5.03 4.85
N VAL A 116 -4.35 -5.13 4.56
CA VAL A 116 -3.83 -5.79 3.37
C VAL A 116 -3.10 -7.04 3.81
N VAL A 117 -3.73 -8.20 3.63
CA VAL A 117 -3.18 -9.51 4.02
C VAL A 117 -2.33 -10.02 2.88
N LEU A 118 -1.01 -10.07 3.08
CA LEU A 118 -0.06 -10.59 2.11
C LEU A 118 0.13 -12.09 2.35
N SER A 119 -0.74 -12.91 1.75
CA SER A 119 -0.60 -14.36 1.84
C SER A 119 0.60 -14.82 1.02
N ASN A 120 1.55 -15.45 1.70
CA ASN A 120 2.72 -16.01 1.07
C ASN A 120 2.84 -17.48 1.47
N SER A 121 2.33 -18.36 0.62
CA SER A 121 2.43 -19.81 0.80
C SER A 121 3.90 -20.23 0.73
N GLY A 122 4.54 -20.43 1.88
CA GLY A 122 5.86 -21.06 1.98
C GLY A 122 7.05 -20.10 2.03
N GLN A 123 7.36 -19.65 3.25
CA GLN A 123 8.70 -19.35 3.81
C GLN A 123 9.68 -18.39 3.12
N GLN A 124 9.45 -17.90 1.90
CA GLN A 124 10.29 -16.86 1.31
C GLN A 124 9.68 -15.50 1.63
N ASN A 125 10.43 -14.58 2.24
CA ASN A 125 9.97 -13.18 2.35
C ASN A 125 9.56 -12.67 0.97
N MET A 126 8.51 -11.84 0.89
CA MET A 126 8.00 -11.34 -0.39
C MET A 126 9.08 -10.49 -1.08
N THR A 127 9.81 -11.08 -2.03
CA THR A 127 10.82 -10.36 -2.79
C THR A 127 10.16 -9.19 -3.53
N GLY A 128 10.60 -7.97 -3.24
CA GLY A 128 10.04 -6.75 -3.80
C GLY A 128 8.95 -6.10 -2.96
N LEU A 129 8.84 -6.43 -1.66
CA LEU A 129 7.96 -5.71 -0.74
C LEU A 129 8.28 -4.21 -0.69
N ASP A 130 9.56 -3.83 -0.69
CA ASP A 130 10.02 -2.44 -0.82
C ASP A 130 9.42 -1.74 -2.05
N GLU A 131 9.40 -2.45 -3.18
CA GLU A 131 8.88 -1.97 -4.45
C GLU A 131 7.35 -1.83 -4.45
N LEU A 132 6.65 -2.82 -3.88
CA LEU A 132 5.21 -2.79 -3.69
C LEU A 132 4.83 -1.59 -2.81
N LEU A 133 5.48 -1.45 -1.67
CA LEU A 133 5.18 -0.39 -0.72
C LEU A 133 5.54 0.99 -1.28
N SER A 134 6.69 1.11 -1.96
CA SER A 134 7.08 2.34 -2.67
C SER A 134 6.04 2.74 -3.71
N ALA A 135 5.56 1.79 -4.53
CA ALA A 135 4.53 2.05 -5.51
C ALA A 135 3.17 2.38 -4.89
N PHE A 136 2.83 1.71 -3.78
CA PHE A 136 1.62 1.97 -3.00
C PHE A 136 1.59 3.39 -2.47
N TRP A 137 2.63 3.81 -1.74
CA TRP A 137 2.74 5.20 -1.31
C TRP A 137 2.72 6.14 -2.53
N THR A 138 3.54 5.87 -3.54
CA THR A 138 3.59 6.67 -4.77
C THR A 138 2.23 6.86 -5.46
N GLY A 139 1.37 5.84 -5.42
CA GLY A 139 0.02 5.87 -5.97
C GLY A 139 -0.96 6.66 -5.11
N LEU A 140 -0.77 6.70 -3.78
CA LEU A 140 -1.59 7.48 -2.86
C LEU A 140 -1.30 8.98 -2.91
N TYR A 141 -0.17 9.38 -3.50
CA TYR A 141 0.17 10.78 -3.63
C TYR A 141 -0.72 11.48 -4.66
N ASN A 142 -1.34 12.56 -4.21
CA ASN A 142 -2.14 13.45 -5.04
C ASN A 142 -1.71 14.89 -4.77
N ASP A 143 -1.13 15.56 -5.77
CA ASP A 143 -0.72 16.96 -5.64
C ASP A 143 -1.93 17.88 -5.72
N GLN A 144 -2.23 18.54 -4.60
CA GLN A 144 -3.34 19.48 -4.46
C GLN A 144 -2.87 20.91 -4.18
N ARG A 145 -1.56 21.18 -4.15
CA ARG A 145 -1.00 22.48 -3.72
C ARG A 145 -1.48 23.67 -4.55
N PHE A 146 -1.90 23.41 -5.80
CA PHE A 146 -2.36 24.42 -6.74
C PHE A 146 -3.81 24.20 -7.22
N ARG A 147 -4.55 23.28 -6.58
CA ARG A 147 -5.97 23.11 -6.87
C ARG A 147 -6.77 24.19 -6.13
N GLY A 148 -7.56 24.97 -6.86
CA GLY A 148 -8.50 25.92 -6.28
C GLY A 148 -9.67 25.23 -5.57
N THR A 149 -10.51 26.02 -4.89
CA THR A 149 -11.62 25.58 -4.03
C THR A 149 -12.74 24.76 -4.69
N ASP A 150 -12.74 24.58 -6.01
CA ASP A 150 -13.88 23.98 -6.74
C ASP A 150 -13.69 22.54 -7.22
N VAL A 151 -12.52 21.92 -7.04
CA VAL A 151 -12.33 20.53 -7.48
C VAL A 151 -11.50 19.75 -6.47
N ALA A 152 -12.10 19.50 -5.32
CA ALA A 152 -11.73 18.32 -4.55
C ALA A 152 -12.04 17.10 -5.45
N SER A 153 -11.03 16.57 -6.15
CA SER A 153 -11.19 15.29 -6.83
C SER A 153 -11.69 14.29 -5.80
N SER A 154 -12.65 13.44 -6.13
CA SER A 154 -13.15 12.38 -5.24
C SER A 154 -12.00 11.65 -4.50
N LYS A 155 -10.92 11.32 -5.20
CA LYS A 155 -9.71 10.69 -4.62
C LYS A 155 -8.98 11.49 -3.53
N ALA A 156 -9.07 12.82 -3.54
CA ALA A 156 -8.39 13.70 -2.60
C ALA A 156 -9.02 13.66 -1.21
N VAL A 157 -10.35 13.65 -1.16
CA VAL A 157 -11.13 13.80 0.07
C VAL A 157 -11.03 12.52 0.92
N HIS A 158 -11.07 11.36 0.28
CA HIS A 158 -11.10 10.07 0.98
C HIS A 158 -9.74 9.64 1.57
N ILE A 159 -8.61 10.12 1.04
CA ILE A 159 -7.28 9.77 1.58
C ILE A 159 -7.00 10.46 2.93
N ASP A 160 -7.60 11.63 3.18
CA ASP A 160 -7.50 12.35 4.46
C ASP A 160 -8.37 11.71 5.56
N GLU A 161 -9.43 11.00 5.17
CA GLU A 161 -10.34 10.23 6.04
C GLU A 161 -9.76 8.83 6.37
N LEU A 162 -8.84 8.32 5.56
CA LEU A 162 -8.20 7.02 5.77
C LEU A 162 -7.27 7.03 7.01
N HIS A 163 -7.78 6.47 8.11
CA HIS A 163 -7.10 6.41 9.41
C HIS A 163 -5.81 5.59 9.39
N SER A 164 -5.87 4.32 8.93
CA SER A 164 -4.69 3.46 8.86
C SER A 164 -4.81 2.34 7.81
N VAL A 165 -3.68 1.98 7.22
CA VAL A 165 -3.53 0.78 6.38
C VAL A 165 -2.51 -0.13 7.03
N ASP A 166 -2.93 -1.34 7.37
CA ASP A 166 -2.07 -2.31 8.03
C ASP A 166 -1.77 -3.47 7.06
N PHE A 167 -0.49 -3.63 6.70
CA PHE A 167 -0.03 -4.79 5.94
C PHE A 167 0.21 -5.95 6.90
N ILE A 168 -0.53 -7.03 6.71
CA ILE A 168 -0.47 -8.22 7.54
C ILE A 168 0.38 -9.26 6.82
N VAL A 169 1.50 -9.62 7.44
CA VAL A 169 2.46 -10.60 6.95
C VAL A 169 2.56 -11.76 7.94
N ASP A 170 3.01 -12.93 7.51
CA ASP A 170 3.04 -14.13 8.38
C ASP A 170 3.98 -13.89 9.58
N GLN A 171 5.23 -13.54 9.29
CA GLN A 171 6.24 -13.18 10.29
C GLN A 171 6.76 -11.76 10.05
N ALA A 172 6.67 -10.91 11.07
CA ALA A 172 7.31 -9.61 11.07
C ALA A 172 8.79 -9.79 11.45
N SER A 173 9.68 -9.75 10.45
CA SER A 173 11.14 -9.81 10.66
C SER A 173 11.77 -8.41 10.56
N GLU A 174 13.02 -8.27 11.00
CA GLU A 174 13.79 -7.02 10.80
C GLU A 174 13.93 -6.67 9.31
N GLU A 175 14.05 -7.66 8.44
CA GLU A 175 14.14 -7.46 6.99
C GLU A 175 12.86 -6.81 6.43
N VAL A 176 11.68 -7.26 6.88
CA VAL A 176 10.40 -6.65 6.53
C VAL A 176 10.34 -5.20 7.02
N GLY A 177 10.86 -4.92 8.22
CA GLY A 177 10.99 -3.55 8.74
C GLY A 177 11.87 -2.66 7.87
N GLU A 178 12.98 -3.20 7.36
CA GLU A 178 13.87 -2.51 6.43
C GLU A 178 13.21 -2.27 5.06
N ASP A 179 12.44 -3.23 4.54
CA ASP A 179 11.67 -3.05 3.29
C ASP A 179 10.64 -1.93 3.39
N VAL A 180 9.94 -1.83 4.52
CA VAL A 180 9.02 -0.71 4.81
C VAL A 180 9.76 0.61 4.79
N ARG A 181 10.88 0.67 5.50
CA ARG A 181 11.70 1.87 5.60
C ARG A 181 12.22 2.28 4.22
N ARG A 182 12.72 1.33 3.43
CA ARG A 182 13.20 1.54 2.06
C ARG A 182 12.08 2.04 1.15
N GLY A 183 10.95 1.34 1.12
CA GLY A 183 9.81 1.71 0.29
C GLY A 183 9.28 3.11 0.60
N ARG A 184 9.23 3.48 1.89
CA ARG A 184 8.78 4.80 2.32
C ARG A 184 9.75 5.90 1.88
N ILE A 185 11.06 5.71 2.10
CA ILE A 185 12.08 6.68 1.69
C ILE A 185 12.05 6.86 0.16
N MET A 186 11.90 5.77 -0.59
CA MET A 186 11.78 5.84 -2.05
C MET A 186 10.55 6.65 -2.49
N ALA A 187 9.39 6.41 -1.87
CA ALA A 187 8.18 7.16 -2.18
C ALA A 187 8.33 8.64 -1.82
N GLU A 188 8.89 8.97 -0.65
CA GLU A 188 9.16 10.36 -0.23
C GLU A 188 10.11 11.08 -1.21
N ALA A 189 11.14 10.40 -1.71
CA ALA A 189 12.03 10.93 -2.73
C ALA A 189 11.29 11.20 -4.05
N VAL A 190 10.41 10.28 -4.47
CA VAL A 190 9.57 10.45 -5.67
C VAL A 190 8.59 11.62 -5.50
N TYR A 191 7.98 11.78 -4.32
CA TYR A 191 7.10 12.91 -4.02
C TYR A 191 7.84 14.23 -4.17
N LEU A 192 9.04 14.35 -3.57
CA LEU A 192 9.83 15.56 -3.67
C LEU A 192 10.18 15.88 -5.13
N ALA A 193 10.55 14.87 -5.92
CA ALA A 193 10.83 15.06 -7.34
C ALA A 193 9.57 15.51 -8.12
N ARG A 194 8.41 14.88 -7.87
CA ARG A 194 7.13 15.30 -8.45
C ARG A 194 6.75 16.71 -8.03
N ASP A 195 6.95 17.05 -6.76
CA ASP A 195 6.65 18.36 -6.20
C ASP A 195 7.44 19.47 -6.90
N ILE A 196 8.70 19.20 -7.23
CA ILE A 196 9.60 20.09 -7.97
C ILE A 196 9.16 20.20 -9.43
N VAL A 197 8.93 19.08 -10.10
CA VAL A 197 8.60 19.07 -11.54
C VAL A 197 7.22 19.68 -11.82
N ASN A 198 6.24 19.47 -10.94
CA ASN A 198 4.88 19.93 -11.13
C ASN A 198 4.65 21.38 -10.66
N ALA A 199 5.61 21.98 -9.94
CA ALA A 199 5.46 23.35 -9.49
C ALA A 199 5.57 24.33 -10.68
N PRO A 200 4.64 25.29 -10.80
CA PRO A 200 4.67 26.25 -11.90
C PRO A 200 5.86 27.21 -11.75
N HIS A 201 6.37 27.76 -12.86
CA HIS A 201 7.60 28.57 -12.89
C HIS A 201 7.56 29.81 -11.99
N ASN A 202 6.38 30.36 -11.72
CA ASN A 202 6.20 31.48 -10.80
C ASN A 202 6.38 31.08 -9.33
N VAL A 203 6.25 29.80 -9.00
CA VAL A 203 6.44 29.24 -7.65
C VAL A 203 7.82 28.61 -7.50
N LEU A 204 8.25 27.83 -8.51
CA LEU A 204 9.56 27.20 -8.51
C LEU A 204 10.50 27.80 -9.57
N ASN A 205 11.29 28.76 -9.15
CA ASN A 205 12.42 29.34 -9.88
C ASN A 205 13.78 28.86 -9.31
N SER A 206 14.88 29.24 -9.95
CA SER A 206 16.25 28.87 -9.55
C SER A 206 16.57 29.21 -8.09
N CYS A 207 16.16 30.38 -7.61
CA CYS A 207 16.35 30.79 -6.21
C CYS A 207 15.58 29.88 -5.24
N SER A 208 14.32 29.60 -5.52
CA SER A 208 13.48 28.73 -4.68
C SER A 208 13.93 27.25 -4.70
N MET A 209 14.49 26.79 -5.83
CA MET A 209 15.08 25.46 -5.95
C MET A 209 16.35 25.35 -5.10
N ALA A 210 17.23 26.35 -5.16
CA ALA A 210 18.40 26.43 -4.29
C ALA A 210 18.01 26.49 -2.80
N ALA A 211 16.97 27.25 -2.46
CA ALA A 211 16.43 27.28 -1.10
C ALA A 211 15.92 25.91 -0.64
N THR A 212 15.23 25.17 -1.52
CA THR A 212 14.75 23.81 -1.24
C THR A 212 15.91 22.84 -1.02
N ALA A 213 16.96 22.90 -1.84
CA ALA A 213 18.17 22.10 -1.68
C ALA A 213 18.90 22.38 -0.34
N MET A 214 19.03 23.67 0.03
CA MET A 214 19.58 24.06 1.33
C MET A 214 18.72 23.57 2.49
N GLN A 215 17.39 23.64 2.39
CA GLN A 215 16.49 23.15 3.42
C GLN A 215 16.59 21.63 3.58
N LEU A 216 16.71 20.89 2.48
CA LEU A 216 16.91 19.44 2.50
C LEU A 216 18.22 19.07 3.21
N ALA A 217 19.33 19.75 2.89
CA ALA A 217 20.61 19.56 3.57
C ALA A 217 20.51 19.85 5.07
N LYS A 218 19.82 20.94 5.47
CA LYS A 218 19.56 21.26 6.89
C LYS A 218 18.76 20.15 7.58
N ARG A 219 17.70 19.63 6.96
CA ARG A 219 16.86 18.55 7.52
C ARG A 219 17.63 17.25 7.74
N HIS A 220 18.56 16.92 6.84
CA HIS A 220 19.41 15.72 6.98
C HIS A 220 20.71 15.97 7.75
N GLY A 221 20.90 17.18 8.29
CA GLY A 221 22.07 17.57 9.07
C GLY A 221 23.38 17.46 8.28
N ARG A 222 24.47 17.15 8.98
CA ARG A 222 25.83 17.03 8.39
C ARG A 222 26.00 15.84 7.42
N ARG A 223 24.93 15.10 7.12
CA ARG A 223 24.97 13.97 6.15
C ARG A 223 24.97 14.45 4.70
N LEU A 224 24.49 15.67 4.45
CA LEU A 224 24.49 16.29 3.13
C LEU A 224 25.13 17.67 3.22
N LEU A 225 26.12 17.94 2.37
CA LEU A 225 26.69 19.26 2.19
C LEU A 225 26.01 19.93 0.99
N CYS A 226 25.59 21.19 1.17
CA CYS A 226 24.98 21.98 0.10
C CYS A 226 25.78 23.27 -0.06
N LYS A 227 26.24 23.52 -1.29
CA LYS A 227 26.86 24.78 -1.70
C LYS A 227 26.14 25.25 -2.96
N VAL A 228 25.53 26.44 -2.88
CA VAL A 228 24.91 27.11 -4.02
C VAL A 228 25.96 28.04 -4.60
N LEU A 229 26.18 27.96 -5.91
CA LEU A 229 27.08 28.83 -6.66
C LEU A 229 26.24 29.80 -7.49
N ASP A 230 26.71 31.03 -7.58
CA ASP A 230 26.13 32.13 -8.36
C ASP A 230 26.67 32.20 -9.80
#